data_AF-A0A166BR91-F1
#
_entry.id   AF-A0A166BR91-F1
#
_cell.length_a   1.000
_cell.length_b   1.000
_cell.length_c   1.000
_cell.angle_alpha   90.00
_cell.angle_beta   90.00
_cell.angle_gamma   90.00
#
_symmetry.space_group_name_H-M   'P 1'
#
loop_
_entity.id
_entity.type
_entity.pdbx_description
1 polymer ?
#
loop_
_entity_poly.entity_id
_entity_poly.type
_entity_poly.pdbx_seq_one_letter_code
_entity_poly.pdbx_strand_id
1 'polypeptide(L)'
;MHKDKHVIETLGKVKVVIENGKISEIGESDVEYCPMFHSFYGVKKIDSDFIRKNIEFRIKDFGMCTPDRIIKMDDAVTVGISEILKTNMEKGNIDCVVGVCDGAGTILMENPNVVQGVGGRVSCIVKTTPIPKVIRNLEKEECVVLNPNTGEINQLEGLKLAIKKGYKNIAVTVIPSKSIEKIRNYPVDDDVNIYIFVAHTSGCSEDETKMIFENADIVTACASKSIFEYADEHKPYYYGKKIPIFCASSAGRKFLDTRLKFIKKELTTNNYPRDKSDMPHKLI
;
A
#
# COMPACT_ATOMS: atom_id res chain seq x y z
N MET A 1 15.34 -20.60 17.69
CA MET A 1 14.21 -20.50 16.73
C MET A 1 13.65 -19.09 16.84
N HIS A 2 13.60 -18.32 15.75
CA HIS A 2 12.90 -17.04 15.77
C HIS A 2 11.40 -17.30 16.02
N LYS A 3 10.79 -16.56 16.95
CA LYS A 3 9.36 -16.64 17.20
C LYS A 3 8.64 -16.02 16.00
N ASP A 4 7.87 -16.81 15.26
CA ASP A 4 6.97 -16.33 14.21
C ASP A 4 6.03 -15.28 14.81
N LYS A 5 6.15 -14.03 14.35
CA LYS A 5 5.37 -12.91 14.83
C LYS A 5 5.25 -11.82 13.77
N HIS A 6 4.02 -11.55 13.40
CA HIS A 6 3.65 -10.53 12.44
C HIS A 6 2.70 -9.55 13.12
N VAL A 7 2.93 -8.26 12.93
CA VAL A 7 2.05 -7.19 13.40
C VAL A 7 1.60 -6.41 12.18
N ILE A 8 0.31 -6.39 11.97
CA ILE A 8 -0.31 -5.62 10.90
C ILE A 8 -1.20 -4.55 11.49
N GLU A 9 -1.42 -3.51 10.71
CA GLU A 9 -2.40 -2.47 10.97
C GLU A 9 -3.47 -2.56 9.88
N THR A 10 -4.73 -2.70 10.28
CA THR A 10 -5.86 -2.94 9.38
C THR A 10 -7.11 -2.19 9.85
N LEU A 11 -8.14 -2.13 9.00
CA LEU A 11 -9.51 -1.73 9.38
C LEU A 11 -9.60 -0.53 10.35
N GLY A 12 -9.00 0.61 9.98
CA GLY A 12 -9.05 1.79 10.83
C GLY A 12 -7.99 1.85 11.92
N LYS A 13 -6.75 1.52 11.54
CA LYS A 13 -5.58 1.50 12.43
C LYS A 13 -5.61 0.45 13.55
N VAL A 14 -6.48 -0.55 13.44
CA VAL A 14 -6.50 -1.69 14.35
C VAL A 14 -5.22 -2.50 14.19
N LYS A 15 -4.49 -2.62 15.30
CA LYS A 15 -3.37 -3.54 15.40
C LYS A 15 -3.86 -4.98 15.49
N VAL A 16 -3.33 -5.86 14.65
CA VAL A 16 -3.57 -7.31 14.75
C VAL A 16 -2.23 -8.02 14.80
N VAL A 17 -2.08 -8.96 15.74
CA VAL A 17 -0.90 -9.80 15.87
C VAL A 17 -1.23 -11.21 15.40
N ILE A 18 -0.40 -11.72 14.49
CA ILE A 18 -0.48 -13.08 13.95
C ILE A 18 0.81 -13.80 14.35
N GLU A 19 0.67 -14.93 15.05
CA GLU A 19 1.77 -15.80 15.46
C GLU A 19 1.48 -17.22 14.98
N ASN A 20 2.40 -17.80 14.21
CA ASN A 20 2.27 -19.15 13.62
C ASN A 20 0.98 -19.29 12.78
N GLY A 21 0.67 -18.28 11.96
CA GLY A 21 -0.54 -18.27 11.12
C GLY A 21 -1.86 -18.19 11.89
N LYS A 22 -1.86 -17.84 13.17
CA LYS A 22 -3.07 -17.66 13.98
C LYS A 22 -3.09 -16.28 14.62
N ILE A 23 -4.29 -15.69 14.71
CA ILE A 23 -4.48 -14.40 15.39
C ILE A 23 -4.28 -14.60 16.89
N SER A 24 -3.29 -13.93 17.48
CA SER A 24 -3.01 -13.95 18.91
C SER A 24 -3.50 -12.69 19.63
N GLU A 25 -3.65 -11.57 18.93
CA GLU A 25 -4.11 -10.29 19.49
C GLU A 25 -4.91 -9.52 18.43
N ILE A 26 -6.01 -8.90 18.85
CA ILE A 26 -6.75 -7.90 18.09
C ILE A 26 -6.87 -6.69 19.01
N GLY A 27 -6.34 -5.54 18.57
CA GLY A 27 -6.46 -4.28 19.27
C GLY A 27 -7.85 -3.66 19.11
N GLU A 28 -8.03 -2.52 19.73
CA GLU A 28 -9.26 -1.73 19.58
C GLU A 28 -9.25 -0.94 18.27
N SER A 29 -10.44 -0.59 17.77
CA SER A 29 -10.60 0.18 16.53
C SER A 29 -10.80 1.65 16.83
N ASP A 30 -9.98 2.50 16.22
CA ASP A 30 -10.16 3.96 16.19
C ASP A 30 -11.16 4.41 15.10
N VAL A 31 -11.80 3.45 14.40
CA VAL A 31 -12.78 3.71 13.33
C VAL A 31 -14.01 2.82 13.49
N GLU A 32 -15.18 3.42 13.68
CA GLU A 32 -16.44 2.68 13.83
C GLU A 32 -17.01 2.23 12.48
N TYR A 33 -16.79 3.00 11.40
CA TYR A 33 -17.39 2.78 10.10
C TYR A 33 -16.43 3.08 8.95
N CYS A 34 -16.43 2.23 7.91
CA CYS A 34 -15.71 2.46 6.67
C CYS A 34 -16.60 2.13 5.45
N PRO A 35 -16.89 3.11 4.56
CA PRO A 35 -17.71 2.93 3.35
C PRO A 35 -17.22 1.84 2.42
N MET A 36 -15.90 1.61 2.35
CA MET A 36 -15.34 0.52 1.57
C MET A 36 -15.85 -0.84 2.12
N PHE A 37 -15.79 -1.04 3.44
CA PHE A 37 -16.25 -2.28 4.07
C PHE A 37 -17.77 -2.40 4.08
N HIS A 38 -18.49 -1.30 4.21
CA HIS A 38 -19.93 -1.29 4.01
C HIS A 38 -20.30 -1.75 2.59
N SER A 39 -19.62 -1.22 1.58
CA SER A 39 -19.91 -1.52 0.18
C SER A 39 -19.55 -2.94 -0.23
N PHE A 40 -18.39 -3.44 0.21
CA PHE A 40 -17.92 -4.79 -0.18
C PHE A 40 -18.50 -5.90 0.70
N TYR A 41 -18.84 -5.61 1.96
CA TYR A 41 -19.18 -6.65 2.95
C TYR A 41 -20.46 -6.36 3.75
N GLY A 42 -21.17 -5.26 3.47
CA GLY A 42 -22.41 -4.89 4.19
C GLY A 42 -22.19 -4.46 5.64
N VAL A 43 -20.95 -4.20 6.04
CA VAL A 43 -20.57 -3.96 7.43
C VAL A 43 -21.00 -2.56 7.87
N LYS A 44 -21.86 -2.50 8.89
CA LYS A 44 -22.35 -1.23 9.47
C LYS A 44 -21.49 -0.75 10.64
N LYS A 45 -20.75 -1.65 11.30
CA LYS A 45 -19.82 -1.36 12.39
C LYS A 45 -18.61 -2.29 12.31
N ILE A 46 -17.41 -1.75 12.43
CA ILE A 46 -16.16 -2.53 12.49
C ILE A 46 -15.97 -2.98 13.94
N ASP A 47 -16.31 -4.23 14.23
CA ASP A 47 -16.08 -4.86 15.53
C ASP A 47 -14.98 -5.94 15.45
N SER A 48 -14.53 -6.41 16.61
CA SER A 48 -13.45 -7.40 16.73
C SER A 48 -13.78 -8.72 16.04
N ASP A 49 -15.07 -9.11 15.98
CA ASP A 49 -15.51 -10.32 15.31
C ASP A 49 -15.40 -10.21 13.79
N PHE A 50 -15.79 -9.06 13.23
CA PHE A 50 -15.59 -8.77 11.82
C PHE A 50 -14.10 -8.73 11.46
N ILE A 51 -13.29 -8.03 12.26
CA ILE A 51 -11.83 -7.96 12.08
C ILE A 51 -11.24 -9.37 12.08
N ARG A 52 -11.59 -10.20 13.08
CA ARG A 52 -11.14 -11.58 13.20
C ARG A 52 -11.49 -12.40 11.95
N LYS A 53 -12.77 -12.41 11.55
CA LYS A 53 -13.24 -13.13 10.36
C LYS A 53 -12.53 -12.66 9.09
N ASN A 54 -12.30 -11.35 8.95
CA ASN A 54 -11.61 -10.79 7.79
C ASN A 54 -10.16 -11.26 7.71
N ILE A 55 -9.43 -11.23 8.84
CA ILE A 55 -8.03 -11.67 8.88
C ILE A 55 -7.91 -13.19 8.73
N GLU A 56 -8.77 -13.98 9.38
CA GLU A 56 -8.82 -15.43 9.21
C GLU A 56 -9.11 -15.83 7.76
N PHE A 57 -9.99 -15.09 7.07
CA PHE A 57 -10.23 -15.27 5.65
C PHE A 57 -8.95 -15.04 4.83
N ARG A 58 -8.20 -13.96 5.08
CA ARG A 58 -6.95 -13.67 4.35
C ARG A 58 -5.85 -14.71 4.60
N ILE A 59 -5.71 -15.16 5.84
CA ILE A 59 -4.81 -16.26 6.22
C ILE A 59 -5.18 -17.52 5.42
N LYS A 60 -6.46 -17.90 5.41
CA LYS A 60 -6.95 -19.09 4.71
C LYS A 60 -6.83 -18.98 3.18
N ASP A 61 -7.15 -17.81 2.63
CA ASP A 61 -7.35 -17.63 1.19
C ASP A 61 -6.04 -17.45 0.42
N PHE A 62 -5.10 -16.67 0.97
CA PHE A 62 -3.81 -16.42 0.30
C PHE A 62 -2.59 -16.66 1.19
N GLY A 63 -2.76 -17.31 2.35
CA GLY A 63 -1.65 -17.69 3.22
C GLY A 63 -0.97 -16.51 3.91
N MET A 64 -1.69 -15.41 4.16
CA MET A 64 -1.14 -14.21 4.81
C MET A 64 -0.43 -14.56 6.12
N CYS A 65 0.83 -14.14 6.27
CA CYS A 65 1.70 -14.41 7.42
C CYS A 65 1.93 -15.91 7.67
N THR A 66 1.99 -16.72 6.60
CA THR A 66 2.25 -18.16 6.69
C THR A 66 3.23 -18.63 5.60
N PRO A 67 3.80 -19.85 5.73
CA PRO A 67 4.58 -20.47 4.65
C PRO A 67 3.81 -20.70 3.34
N ASP A 68 2.48 -20.64 3.34
CA ASP A 68 1.63 -20.87 2.16
C ASP A 68 1.23 -19.58 1.45
N ARG A 69 1.95 -18.49 1.73
CA ARG A 69 1.74 -17.18 1.11
C ARG A 69 1.74 -17.25 -0.42
N ILE A 70 0.63 -16.85 -1.04
CA ILE A 70 0.48 -16.77 -2.49
C ILE A 70 1.11 -15.46 -2.99
N ILE A 71 2.35 -15.50 -3.46
CA ILE A 71 3.10 -14.28 -3.82
C ILE A 71 2.71 -13.66 -5.17
N LYS A 72 1.93 -14.34 -6.02
CA LYS A 72 1.46 -13.84 -7.32
C LYS A 72 -0.05 -13.87 -7.40
N MET A 73 -0.67 -12.76 -7.80
CA MET A 73 -2.12 -12.66 -7.93
C MET A 73 -2.51 -11.75 -9.10
N ASP A 74 -3.75 -11.93 -9.58
CA ASP A 74 -4.41 -10.99 -10.48
C ASP A 74 -4.97 -9.78 -9.71
N ASP A 75 -5.50 -8.82 -10.47
CA ASP A 75 -6.06 -7.58 -9.95
C ASP A 75 -7.14 -7.88 -8.91
N ALA A 76 -7.02 -7.25 -7.74
CA ALA A 76 -7.95 -7.44 -6.63
C ALA A 76 -9.10 -6.43 -6.70
N VAL A 77 -8.81 -5.23 -7.24
CA VAL A 77 -9.79 -4.16 -7.45
C VAL A 77 -9.59 -3.52 -8.83
N THR A 78 -10.52 -2.65 -9.25
CA THR A 78 -10.42 -1.97 -10.54
C THR A 78 -9.26 -0.97 -10.57
N VAL A 79 -9.11 -0.17 -9.53
CA VAL A 79 -8.00 0.80 -9.40
C VAL A 79 -7.57 0.85 -7.93
N GLY A 80 -6.33 0.48 -7.67
CA GLY A 80 -5.64 0.54 -6.39
C GLY A 80 -4.15 0.80 -6.61
N ILE A 81 -3.38 0.96 -5.53
CA ILE A 81 -1.94 1.22 -5.65
C ILE A 81 -1.25 0.07 -6.40
N SER A 82 -1.49 -1.18 -6.00
CA SER A 82 -0.84 -2.33 -6.64
C SER A 82 -1.27 -2.49 -8.10
N GLU A 83 -2.54 -2.21 -8.43
CA GLU A 83 -3.00 -2.26 -9.83
C GLU A 83 -2.38 -1.16 -10.70
N ILE A 84 -2.20 0.05 -10.15
CA ILE A 84 -1.50 1.14 -10.84
C ILE A 84 -0.03 0.75 -11.06
N LEU A 85 0.64 0.22 -10.03
CA LEU A 85 2.03 -0.22 -10.13
C LEU A 85 2.19 -1.34 -11.16
N LYS A 86 1.41 -2.43 -11.03
CA LYS A 86 1.41 -3.56 -11.97
C LYS A 86 1.27 -3.08 -13.40
N THR A 87 0.25 -2.27 -13.69
CA THR A 87 0.00 -1.78 -15.05
C THR A 87 1.16 -0.93 -15.57
N ASN A 88 1.74 -0.08 -14.73
CA ASN A 88 2.84 0.78 -15.15
C ASN A 88 4.16 0.01 -15.34
N MET A 89 4.37 -1.09 -14.61
CA MET A 89 5.47 -2.01 -14.89
C MET A 89 5.26 -2.75 -16.21
N GLU A 90 4.06 -3.29 -16.47
CA GLU A 90 3.73 -3.94 -17.74
C GLU A 90 3.87 -3.01 -18.95
N LYS A 91 3.76 -1.69 -18.74
CA LYS A 91 3.96 -0.66 -19.77
C LYS A 91 5.38 -0.10 -19.81
N GLY A 92 6.30 -0.58 -18.98
CA GLY A 92 7.69 -0.12 -18.93
C GLY A 92 7.87 1.29 -18.37
N ASN A 93 6.87 1.84 -17.67
CA ASN A 93 6.97 3.14 -17.00
C ASN A 93 7.66 3.06 -15.63
N ILE A 94 7.68 1.87 -15.02
CA ILE A 94 8.31 1.56 -13.73
C ILE A 94 9.10 0.27 -13.95
N ASP A 95 10.35 0.23 -13.52
CA ASP A 95 11.20 -0.97 -13.67
C ASP A 95 11.29 -1.78 -12.37
N CYS A 96 11.21 -1.12 -11.21
CA CYS A 96 11.31 -1.77 -9.91
C CYS A 96 10.34 -1.16 -8.89
N VAL A 97 9.71 -2.03 -8.09
CA VAL A 97 8.89 -1.63 -6.94
C VAL A 97 9.58 -2.06 -5.66
N VAL A 98 9.88 -1.09 -4.79
CA VAL A 98 10.29 -1.31 -3.41
C VAL A 98 9.04 -1.33 -2.53
N GLY A 99 8.75 -2.49 -1.95
CA GLY A 99 7.57 -2.71 -1.12
C GLY A 99 7.84 -3.57 0.10
N VAL A 100 6.78 -3.97 0.79
CA VAL A 100 6.86 -4.81 2.01
C VAL A 100 6.02 -6.05 1.83
N CYS A 101 6.61 -7.22 2.11
CA CYS A 101 5.92 -8.52 2.08
C CYS A 101 5.95 -9.16 3.47
N ASP A 102 4.80 -9.69 3.89
CA ASP A 102 4.70 -10.50 5.10
C ASP A 102 5.57 -11.75 4.91
N GLY A 103 6.35 -12.08 5.93
CA GLY A 103 7.34 -13.16 5.86
C GLY A 103 8.68 -12.79 5.22
N ALA A 104 8.87 -11.57 4.70
CA ALA A 104 10.14 -11.17 4.07
C ALA A 104 10.65 -9.77 4.43
N GLY A 105 9.77 -8.84 4.84
CA GLY A 105 10.15 -7.46 5.10
C GLY A 105 10.19 -6.64 3.80
N THR A 106 11.14 -5.72 3.69
CA THR A 106 11.34 -4.93 2.47
C THR A 106 11.89 -5.79 1.34
N ILE A 107 11.26 -5.68 0.18
CA ILE A 107 11.64 -6.42 -1.04
C ILE A 107 11.64 -5.50 -2.26
N LEU A 108 12.46 -5.85 -3.24
CA LEU A 108 12.45 -5.27 -4.59
C LEU A 108 11.74 -6.26 -5.51
N MET A 109 10.80 -5.76 -6.31
CA MET A 109 9.97 -6.55 -7.20
C MET A 109 10.06 -6.00 -8.62
N GLU A 110 10.35 -6.89 -9.57
CA GLU A 110 10.34 -6.60 -11.01
C GLU A 110 9.17 -7.31 -11.73
N ASN A 111 8.56 -8.30 -11.08
CA ASN A 111 7.41 -9.02 -11.63
C ASN A 111 6.09 -8.32 -11.26
N PRO A 112 5.30 -7.83 -12.23
CA PRO A 112 4.04 -7.12 -11.97
C PRO A 112 3.02 -7.95 -11.19
N ASN A 113 2.98 -9.28 -11.41
CA ASN A 113 2.08 -10.18 -10.68
C ASN A 113 2.53 -10.39 -9.23
N VAL A 114 3.83 -10.27 -8.94
CA VAL A 114 4.34 -10.29 -7.56
C VAL A 114 3.95 -9.01 -6.84
N VAL A 115 4.09 -7.84 -7.48
CA VAL A 115 3.62 -6.57 -6.92
C VAL A 115 2.15 -6.64 -6.51
N GLN A 116 1.33 -7.23 -7.37
CA GLN A 116 -0.09 -7.44 -7.07
C GLN A 116 -0.32 -8.46 -5.96
N GLY A 117 0.37 -9.59 -5.96
CA GLY A 117 0.23 -10.61 -4.91
C GLY A 117 0.72 -10.16 -3.55
N VAL A 118 1.74 -9.30 -3.51
CA VAL A 118 2.29 -8.70 -2.29
C VAL A 118 1.40 -7.57 -1.78
N GLY A 119 0.99 -6.64 -2.63
CA GLY A 119 0.32 -5.41 -2.21
C GLY A 119 -1.21 -5.41 -2.25
N GLY A 120 -1.84 -6.18 -3.16
CA GLY A 120 -3.25 -5.95 -3.53
C GLY A 120 -4.29 -6.27 -2.46
N ARG A 121 -3.97 -7.16 -1.52
CA ARG A 121 -4.91 -7.61 -0.46
C ARG A 121 -4.32 -7.55 0.95
N VAL A 122 -3.11 -7.02 1.06
CA VAL A 122 -2.39 -6.89 2.32
C VAL A 122 -2.61 -5.48 2.87
N SER A 123 -2.88 -5.41 4.18
CA SER A 123 -2.97 -4.11 4.87
C SER A 123 -1.56 -3.62 5.26
N CYS A 124 -1.45 -2.63 6.13
CA CYS A 124 -0.12 -2.16 6.57
C CYS A 124 0.59 -3.27 7.36
N ILE A 125 1.84 -3.57 7.01
CA ILE A 125 2.71 -4.46 7.80
C ILE A 125 3.59 -3.57 8.67
N VAL A 126 3.35 -3.60 9.98
CA VAL A 126 4.12 -2.84 10.97
C VAL A 126 5.37 -3.60 11.38
N LYS A 127 5.25 -4.93 11.49
CA LYS A 127 6.36 -5.83 11.81
C LYS A 127 6.12 -7.18 11.16
N THR A 128 7.19 -7.81 10.73
CA THR A 128 7.16 -9.20 10.26
C THR A 128 8.41 -9.93 10.72
N THR A 129 8.34 -11.26 10.73
CA THR A 129 9.50 -12.14 10.89
C THR A 129 9.75 -12.92 9.60
N PRO A 130 11.00 -13.30 9.29
CA PRO A 130 11.31 -14.11 8.12
C PRO A 130 10.57 -15.44 8.11
N ILE A 131 9.94 -15.77 6.99
CA ILE A 131 9.41 -17.10 6.70
C ILE A 131 10.23 -17.66 5.54
N PRO A 132 11.12 -18.66 5.77
CA PRO A 132 12.05 -19.15 4.76
C PRO A 132 11.38 -19.64 3.47
N LYS A 133 10.17 -20.22 3.55
CA LYS A 133 9.43 -20.66 2.36
C LYS A 133 8.95 -19.46 1.51
N VAL A 134 8.51 -18.37 2.15
CA VAL A 134 8.08 -17.15 1.45
C VAL A 134 9.27 -16.48 0.76
N ILE A 135 10.38 -16.32 1.48
CA ILE A 135 11.63 -15.74 0.94
C ILE A 135 12.10 -16.53 -0.28
N ARG A 136 12.21 -17.86 -0.17
CA ARG A 136 12.61 -18.72 -1.31
C ARG A 136 11.66 -18.60 -2.50
N ASN A 137 10.36 -18.44 -2.26
CA ASN A 137 9.39 -18.27 -3.34
C ASN A 137 9.57 -16.90 -4.02
N LEU A 138 9.82 -15.85 -3.26
CA LEU A 138 10.09 -14.50 -3.79
C LEU A 138 11.38 -14.49 -4.62
N GLU A 139 12.46 -15.10 -4.11
CA GLU A 139 13.75 -15.19 -4.83
C GLU A 139 13.64 -15.99 -6.14
N LYS A 140 12.77 -17.02 -6.19
CA LYS A 140 12.46 -17.75 -7.44
C LYS A 140 11.75 -16.91 -8.48
N GLU A 141 11.07 -15.85 -8.07
CA GLU A 141 10.46 -14.83 -8.93
C GLU A 141 11.37 -13.60 -9.06
N GLU A 142 12.69 -13.80 -8.85
CA GLU A 142 13.76 -12.79 -9.01
C GLU A 142 13.63 -11.57 -8.09
N CYS A 143 12.75 -11.64 -7.09
CA CYS A 143 12.63 -10.59 -6.09
C CYS A 143 13.83 -10.60 -5.15
N VAL A 144 14.28 -9.41 -4.76
CA VAL A 144 15.41 -9.25 -3.84
C VAL A 144 14.88 -8.90 -2.47
N VAL A 145 15.15 -9.75 -1.48
CA VAL A 145 14.79 -9.48 -0.08
C VAL A 145 15.91 -8.66 0.57
N LEU A 146 15.57 -7.52 1.16
CA LEU A 146 16.53 -6.59 1.76
C LEU A 146 17.36 -7.28 2.87
N ASN A 147 16.67 -7.97 3.78
CA ASN A 147 17.30 -8.68 4.89
C ASN A 147 16.56 -10.00 5.19
N PRO A 148 16.94 -11.11 4.54
CA PRO A 148 16.24 -12.39 4.68
C PRO A 148 16.36 -13.01 6.08
N ASN A 149 17.29 -12.51 6.91
CA ASN A 149 17.51 -13.02 8.27
C ASN A 149 16.67 -12.31 9.33
N THR A 150 16.18 -11.09 9.06
CA THR A 150 15.49 -10.27 10.07
C THR A 150 14.07 -9.87 9.66
N GLY A 151 13.76 -9.85 8.36
CA GLY A 151 12.47 -9.36 7.87
C GLY A 151 12.33 -7.85 8.05
N GLU A 152 13.46 -7.14 8.00
CA GLU A 152 13.54 -5.69 8.18
C GLU A 152 12.60 -4.94 7.23
N ILE A 153 11.87 -3.97 7.76
CA ILE A 153 11.03 -3.05 6.99
C ILE A 153 11.75 -1.70 6.95
N ASN A 154 12.34 -1.40 5.81
CA ASN A 154 13.13 -0.19 5.59
C ASN A 154 13.16 0.17 4.10
N GLN A 155 12.17 0.95 3.67
CA GLN A 155 12.00 1.34 2.28
C GLN A 155 13.13 2.24 1.76
N LEU A 156 13.80 3.01 2.63
CA LEU A 156 14.94 3.83 2.23
C LEU A 156 16.15 2.94 1.86
N GLU A 157 16.44 1.92 2.66
CA GLU A 157 17.51 0.96 2.31
C GLU A 157 17.11 0.09 1.11
N GLY A 158 15.82 -0.22 0.95
CA GLY A 158 15.29 -0.84 -0.27
C GLY A 158 15.53 0.01 -1.52
N LEU A 159 15.27 1.32 -1.45
CA LEU A 159 15.57 2.26 -2.53
C LEU A 159 17.07 2.30 -2.86
N LYS A 160 17.93 2.39 -1.83
CA LYS A 160 19.40 2.36 -2.02
C LYS A 160 19.86 1.09 -2.73
N LEU A 161 19.31 -0.05 -2.33
CA LEU A 161 19.61 -1.33 -2.95
C LEU A 161 19.13 -1.37 -4.41
N ALA A 162 17.96 -0.80 -4.70
CA ALA A 162 17.43 -0.72 -6.05
C ALA A 162 18.34 0.11 -6.96
N ILE A 163 18.77 1.29 -6.51
CA ILE A 163 19.71 2.14 -7.25
C ILE A 163 21.04 1.40 -7.50
N LYS A 164 21.59 0.75 -6.47
CA LYS A 164 22.82 -0.05 -6.59
C LYS A 164 22.71 -1.18 -7.61
N LYS A 165 21.50 -1.72 -7.81
CA LYS A 165 21.22 -2.75 -8.81
C LYS A 165 21.00 -2.20 -10.22
N GLY A 166 20.96 -0.88 -10.38
CA GLY A 166 20.90 -0.22 -11.68
C GLY A 166 19.49 0.12 -12.17
N TYR A 167 18.46 -0.04 -11.34
CA TYR A 167 17.11 0.43 -11.70
C TYR A 167 17.07 1.95 -11.78
N LYS A 168 16.23 2.46 -12.68
CA LYS A 168 16.12 3.86 -13.04
C LYS A 168 14.74 4.45 -12.74
N ASN A 169 13.66 3.68 -12.83
CA ASN A 169 12.28 4.16 -12.62
C ASN A 169 11.65 3.46 -11.42
N ILE A 170 12.10 3.85 -10.22
CA ILE A 170 11.86 3.10 -8.99
C ILE A 170 10.60 3.64 -8.30
N ALA A 171 9.60 2.79 -8.10
CA ALA A 171 8.44 3.11 -7.28
C ALA A 171 8.61 2.57 -5.86
N VAL A 172 8.28 3.37 -4.86
CA VAL A 172 8.39 3.01 -3.44
C VAL A 172 7.03 3.14 -2.78
N THR A 173 6.52 2.05 -2.20
CA THR A 173 5.27 2.06 -1.44
C THR A 173 5.55 2.32 0.03
N VAL A 174 4.91 3.34 0.60
CA VAL A 174 5.11 3.76 1.99
C VAL A 174 3.78 4.06 2.67
N ILE A 175 3.85 4.11 4.00
CA ILE A 175 2.78 4.64 4.86
C ILE A 175 3.17 6.06 5.34
N PRO A 176 2.19 6.87 5.78
CA PRO A 176 2.44 8.17 6.40
C PRO A 176 3.55 8.11 7.44
N SER A 177 4.68 8.76 7.15
CA SER A 177 5.83 8.85 8.04
C SER A 177 6.85 9.85 7.49
N LYS A 178 7.77 10.32 8.34
CA LYS A 178 8.91 11.16 7.94
C LYS A 178 9.88 10.47 6.95
N SER A 179 9.71 9.16 6.69
CA SER A 179 10.51 8.47 5.68
C SER A 179 10.22 8.98 4.26
N ILE A 180 9.02 9.52 4.01
CA ILE A 180 8.60 10.04 2.71
C ILE A 180 9.57 11.15 2.25
N GLU A 181 9.84 12.14 3.09
CA GLU A 181 10.79 13.23 2.79
C GLU A 181 12.21 12.70 2.58
N LYS A 182 12.63 11.70 3.37
CA LYS A 182 13.96 11.09 3.23
C LYS A 182 14.12 10.35 1.90
N ILE A 183 13.06 9.67 1.45
CA ILE A 183 13.03 8.95 0.18
C ILE A 183 13.00 9.94 -0.98
N ARG A 184 12.16 10.97 -0.92
CA ARG A 184 12.06 12.01 -1.97
C ARG A 184 13.38 12.76 -2.17
N ASN A 185 14.05 13.11 -1.08
CA ASN A 185 15.28 13.90 -1.10
C ASN A 185 16.55 13.03 -1.13
N TYR A 186 16.42 11.71 -1.36
CA TYR A 186 17.60 10.85 -1.47
C TYR A 186 18.38 11.22 -2.73
N PRO A 187 19.71 11.47 -2.65
CA PRO A 187 20.50 11.86 -3.80
C PRO A 187 20.58 10.71 -4.81
N VAL A 188 20.28 11.02 -6.07
CA VAL A 188 20.32 10.08 -7.19
C VAL A 188 20.92 10.74 -8.43
N ASP A 189 21.38 9.92 -9.37
CA ASP A 189 21.85 10.38 -10.67
C ASP A 189 20.68 10.95 -11.50
N ASP A 190 20.98 11.82 -12.48
CA ASP A 190 19.98 12.51 -13.30
C ASP A 190 19.05 11.58 -14.09
N ASP A 191 19.48 10.34 -14.34
CA ASP A 191 18.71 9.34 -15.07
C ASP A 191 17.86 8.42 -14.15
N VAL A 192 17.88 8.65 -12.83
CA VAL A 192 17.11 7.91 -11.85
C VAL A 192 15.92 8.74 -11.36
N ASN A 193 14.73 8.16 -11.52
CA ASN A 193 13.47 8.69 -11.04
C ASN A 193 12.96 7.89 -9.84
N ILE A 194 12.56 8.60 -8.80
CA ILE A 194 11.92 8.02 -7.61
C ILE A 194 10.44 8.41 -7.61
N TYR A 195 9.56 7.42 -7.50
CA TYR A 195 8.12 7.61 -7.43
C TYR A 195 7.58 7.10 -6.09
N ILE A 196 6.81 7.90 -5.38
CA ILE A 196 6.35 7.59 -4.02
C ILE A 196 4.84 7.38 -4.03
N PHE A 197 4.42 6.20 -3.58
CA PHE A 197 3.03 5.78 -3.47
C PHE A 197 2.67 5.64 -1.99
N VAL A 198 1.74 6.48 -1.52
CA VAL A 198 1.34 6.52 -0.11
C VAL A 198 0.00 5.83 0.09
N ALA A 199 0.04 4.74 0.88
CA ALA A 199 -1.12 3.96 1.29
C ALA A 199 -1.47 4.23 2.76
N HIS A 200 -2.63 3.76 3.20
CA HIS A 200 -2.97 3.70 4.63
C HIS A 200 -2.98 5.06 5.34
N THR A 201 -3.53 6.08 4.67
CA THR A 201 -3.57 7.49 5.13
C THR A 201 -4.62 7.77 6.20
N SER A 202 -5.33 6.75 6.69
CA SER A 202 -6.32 6.91 7.76
C SER A 202 -5.67 7.61 8.94
N GLY A 203 -6.38 8.52 9.59
CA GLY A 203 -5.84 9.13 10.80
C GLY A 203 -4.89 10.32 10.59
N CYS A 204 -4.37 10.59 9.38
CA CYS A 204 -3.33 11.61 9.19
C CYS A 204 -3.69 12.98 9.81
N SER A 205 -2.66 13.67 10.30
CA SER A 205 -2.76 15.07 10.70
C SER A 205 -2.68 16.00 9.47
N GLU A 206 -2.96 17.29 9.67
CA GLU A 206 -2.79 18.32 8.63
C GLU A 206 -1.32 18.44 8.20
N ASP A 207 -0.38 18.46 9.14
CA ASP A 207 1.05 18.51 8.85
C ASP A 207 1.52 17.28 8.05
N GLU A 208 1.08 16.08 8.46
CA GLU A 208 1.38 14.85 7.71
C GLU A 208 0.79 14.90 6.31
N THR A 209 -0.44 15.41 6.18
CA THR A 209 -1.14 15.54 4.90
C THR A 209 -0.37 16.45 3.96
N LYS A 210 0.03 17.64 4.43
CA LYS A 210 0.82 18.58 3.65
C LYS A 210 2.14 17.96 3.20
N MET A 211 2.88 17.35 4.13
CA MET A 211 4.14 16.66 3.83
C MET A 211 3.96 15.56 2.79
N ILE A 212 2.88 14.76 2.89
CA ILE A 212 2.55 13.71 1.93
C ILE A 212 2.32 14.32 0.54
N PHE A 213 1.45 15.33 0.40
CA PHE A 213 1.14 15.90 -0.91
C PHE A 213 2.31 16.67 -1.54
N GLU A 214 3.22 17.21 -0.74
CA GLU A 214 4.43 17.89 -1.25
C GLU A 214 5.50 16.91 -1.76
N ASN A 215 5.51 15.67 -1.26
CA ASN A 215 6.60 14.73 -1.52
C ASN A 215 6.17 13.45 -2.27
N ALA A 216 4.89 13.10 -2.28
CA ALA A 216 4.38 11.89 -2.93
C ALA A 216 3.96 12.12 -4.40
N ASP A 217 3.74 11.03 -5.13
CA ASP A 217 3.18 11.07 -6.49
C ASP A 217 1.73 10.59 -6.51
N ILE A 218 1.46 9.51 -5.77
CA ILE A 218 0.13 8.91 -5.63
C ILE A 218 -0.22 8.82 -4.15
N VAL A 219 -1.42 9.27 -3.78
CA VAL A 219 -1.91 9.27 -2.41
C VAL A 219 -3.31 8.66 -2.38
N THR A 220 -3.50 7.59 -1.61
CA THR A 220 -4.85 7.06 -1.36
C THR A 220 -5.52 7.84 -0.24
N ALA A 221 -6.82 8.07 -0.33
CA ALA A 221 -7.60 8.73 0.71
C ALA A 221 -8.44 7.72 1.49
N CYS A 222 -7.86 7.20 2.59
CA CYS A 222 -8.57 6.36 3.56
C CYS A 222 -9.35 7.24 4.57
N ALA A 223 -9.63 6.76 5.79
CA ALA A 223 -10.41 7.48 6.81
C ALA A 223 -9.66 8.69 7.40
N SER A 224 -9.52 9.76 6.61
CA SER A 224 -8.64 10.88 6.93
C SER A 224 -9.20 12.24 6.52
N LYS A 225 -9.86 12.90 7.47
CA LYS A 225 -10.47 14.23 7.27
C LYS A 225 -9.50 15.23 6.61
N SER A 226 -8.26 15.31 7.10
CA SER A 226 -7.25 16.23 6.59
C SER A 226 -6.91 16.00 5.11
N ILE A 227 -6.74 14.74 4.68
CA ILE A 227 -6.51 14.39 3.27
C ILE A 227 -7.68 14.87 2.40
N PHE A 228 -8.91 14.72 2.89
CA PHE A 228 -10.08 15.17 2.16
C PHE A 228 -10.17 16.70 2.06
N GLU A 229 -9.96 17.41 3.16
CA GLU A 229 -10.01 18.87 3.19
C GLU A 229 -8.91 19.48 2.33
N TYR A 230 -7.68 18.99 2.46
CA TYR A 230 -6.55 19.41 1.63
C TYR A 230 -6.87 19.23 0.15
N ALA A 231 -7.44 18.07 -0.24
CA ALA A 231 -7.77 17.82 -1.63
C ALA A 231 -8.91 18.70 -2.16
N ASP A 232 -9.87 19.12 -1.33
CA ASP A 232 -10.93 20.02 -1.80
C ASP A 232 -10.43 21.45 -2.00
N GLU A 233 -9.47 21.87 -1.18
CA GLU A 233 -8.79 23.16 -1.29
C GLU A 233 -7.86 23.19 -2.52
N HIS A 234 -6.98 22.19 -2.65
CA HIS A 234 -5.89 22.19 -3.65
C HIS A 234 -6.27 21.51 -4.97
N LYS A 235 -7.41 20.81 -5.01
CA LYS A 235 -8.02 20.18 -6.19
C LYS A 235 -7.07 19.30 -7.03
N PRO A 236 -6.29 18.37 -6.42
CA PRO A 236 -5.43 17.46 -7.16
C PRO A 236 -6.24 16.56 -8.11
N TYR A 237 -5.59 16.05 -9.16
CA TYR A 237 -6.23 15.08 -10.05
C TYR A 237 -6.54 13.78 -9.31
N TYR A 238 -7.72 13.20 -9.50
CA TYR A 238 -8.13 12.03 -8.73
C TYR A 238 -9.09 11.07 -9.43
N TYR A 239 -9.01 9.79 -9.09
CA TYR A 239 -10.00 8.80 -9.53
C TYR A 239 -10.61 8.07 -8.34
N GLY A 240 -11.89 7.71 -8.46
CA GLY A 240 -12.63 6.94 -7.47
C GLY A 240 -13.47 7.82 -6.54
N LYS A 241 -14.52 7.22 -5.98
CA LYS A 241 -15.49 7.89 -5.09
C LYS A 241 -15.21 7.60 -3.62
N LYS A 242 -15.25 6.31 -3.22
CA LYS A 242 -15.21 5.88 -1.80
C LYS A 242 -13.84 6.00 -1.16
N ILE A 243 -12.80 5.52 -1.87
CA ILE A 243 -11.39 5.71 -1.51
C ILE A 243 -10.72 6.29 -2.74
N PRO A 244 -10.76 7.64 -2.89
CA PRO A 244 -10.10 8.32 -3.98
C PRO A 244 -8.61 8.05 -4.01
N ILE A 245 -8.06 8.01 -5.22
CA ILE A 245 -6.62 7.99 -5.48
C ILE A 245 -6.27 9.35 -6.06
N PHE A 246 -5.52 10.12 -5.29
CA PHE A 246 -5.04 11.45 -5.66
C PHE A 246 -3.68 11.38 -6.33
N CYS A 247 -3.48 12.25 -7.30
CA CYS A 247 -2.20 12.51 -7.94
C CYS A 247 -1.63 13.79 -7.35
N ALA A 248 -0.58 13.64 -6.55
CA ALA A 248 0.18 14.74 -5.95
C ALA A 248 1.23 15.32 -6.91
N SER A 249 1.54 14.59 -8.00
CA SER A 249 2.49 15.02 -9.03
C SER A 249 2.00 14.74 -10.46
N SER A 250 2.70 15.29 -11.45
CA SER A 250 2.49 14.99 -12.87
C SER A 250 2.80 13.52 -13.21
N ALA A 251 3.82 12.93 -12.57
CA ALA A 251 4.13 11.50 -12.70
C ALA A 251 2.99 10.64 -12.14
N GLY A 252 2.45 11.01 -10.98
CA GLY A 252 1.26 10.37 -10.41
C GLY A 252 0.10 10.35 -11.39
N ARG A 253 -0.20 11.50 -12.03
CA ARG A 253 -1.24 11.57 -13.07
C ARG A 253 -0.95 10.64 -14.24
N LYS A 254 0.29 10.61 -14.75
CA LYS A 254 0.70 9.70 -15.83
C LYS A 254 0.42 8.23 -15.44
N PHE A 255 0.74 7.84 -14.21
CA PHE A 255 0.53 6.46 -13.76
C PHE A 255 -0.95 6.11 -13.63
N LEU A 256 -1.75 7.00 -13.06
CA LEU A 256 -3.19 6.80 -12.95
C LEU A 256 -3.86 6.75 -14.33
N ASP A 257 -3.53 7.66 -15.24
CA ASP A 257 -4.07 7.67 -16.60
C ASP A 257 -3.68 6.41 -17.38
N THR A 258 -2.45 5.92 -17.18
CA THR A 258 -2.00 4.65 -17.76
C THR A 258 -2.88 3.50 -17.29
N ARG A 259 -3.19 3.44 -15.99
CA ARG A 259 -4.12 2.44 -15.44
C ARG A 259 -5.51 2.58 -16.06
N LEU A 260 -6.10 3.77 -16.07
CA LEU A 260 -7.45 4.00 -16.58
C LEU A 260 -7.57 3.62 -18.07
N LYS A 261 -6.59 4.00 -18.90
CA LYS A 261 -6.54 3.62 -20.31
C LYS A 261 -6.40 2.11 -20.49
N PHE A 262 -5.57 1.45 -19.69
CA PHE A 262 -5.39 0.00 -19.74
C PHE A 262 -6.70 -0.76 -19.52
N ILE A 263 -7.51 -0.31 -18.55
CA ILE A 263 -8.82 -0.90 -18.26
C ILE A 263 -9.98 -0.28 -19.06
N LYS A 264 -9.69 0.52 -20.09
CA LYS A 264 -10.67 1.20 -20.96
C LYS A 264 -11.71 2.03 -20.18
N LYS A 265 -11.29 2.67 -19.08
CA LYS A 265 -12.09 3.66 -18.35
C LYS A 265 -11.76 5.06 -18.86
N GLU A 266 -12.74 5.95 -18.80
CA GLU A 266 -12.52 7.37 -19.06
C GLU A 266 -11.57 7.97 -18.04
N LEU A 267 -10.82 8.98 -18.48
CA LEU A 267 -10.04 9.82 -17.59
C LEU A 267 -11.00 10.62 -16.70
N THR A 268 -10.57 10.95 -15.49
CA THR A 268 -11.44 11.69 -14.56
C THR A 268 -11.64 13.14 -15.01
N THR A 269 -12.81 13.69 -14.67
CA THR A 269 -13.13 15.11 -14.89
C THR A 269 -12.82 15.99 -13.67
N ASN A 270 -12.32 15.41 -12.56
CA ASN A 270 -12.01 16.11 -11.31
C ASN A 270 -13.14 17.02 -10.80
N ASN A 271 -14.33 16.46 -10.58
CA ASN A 271 -15.45 17.25 -10.07
C ASN A 271 -15.18 17.67 -8.61
N TYR A 272 -15.18 18.98 -8.36
CA TYR A 272 -15.00 19.63 -7.05
C TYR A 272 -16.13 20.62 -6.76
N PRO A 273 -16.54 20.80 -5.47
CA PRO A 273 -16.13 20.00 -4.32
C PRO A 273 -16.61 18.55 -4.47
N ARG A 274 -15.86 17.60 -3.91
CA ARG A 274 -16.18 16.18 -4.09
C ARG A 274 -17.48 15.84 -3.37
N ASP A 275 -18.20 14.85 -3.88
CA ASP A 275 -19.36 14.29 -3.17
C ASP A 275 -18.90 13.58 -1.89
N LYS A 276 -19.23 14.18 -0.75
CA LYS A 276 -18.83 13.75 0.58
C LYS A 276 -19.80 12.76 1.23
N SER A 277 -20.89 12.41 0.57
CA SER A 277 -21.99 11.62 1.15
C SER A 277 -21.63 10.17 1.51
N ASP A 278 -20.53 9.63 0.97
CA ASP A 278 -20.09 8.24 1.15
C ASP A 278 -18.60 8.14 1.56
N MET A 279 -18.12 9.09 2.40
CA MET A 279 -16.72 9.16 2.84
C MET A 279 -16.45 8.39 4.15
N PRO A 280 -15.24 7.87 4.36
CA PRO A 280 -14.86 7.26 5.63
C PRO A 280 -14.74 8.31 6.74
N HIS A 281 -15.48 8.12 7.83
CA HIS A 281 -15.47 9.00 9.00
C HIS A 281 -14.63 8.36 10.13
N LYS A 282 -13.82 9.17 10.85
CA LYS A 282 -13.18 8.75 12.11
C LYS A 282 -14.25 8.59 13.21
N LEU A 283 -13.97 7.78 14.24
CA LEU A 283 -14.63 7.96 15.54
C LEU A 283 -14.30 9.38 16.04
N ILE A 284 -15.33 10.12 16.45
CA ILE A 284 -15.17 11.39 17.18
C ILE A 284 -14.81 11.03 18.62
#